data_AF-A0A2V5Z660-F1
#
_entry.id   AF-A0A2V5Z660-F1
#
_cell.length_a   1.000
_cell.length_b   1.000
_cell.length_c   1.000
_cell.angle_alpha   90.00
_cell.angle_beta   90.00
_cell.angle_gamma   90.00
#
_symmetry.space_group_name_H-M   'P 1'
#
loop_
_entity.id
_entity.type
_entity.pdbx_description
1 polymer ?
#
loop_
_entity_poly.entity_id
_entity_poly.type
_entity_poly.pdbx_seq_one_letter_code
_entity_poly.pdbx_strand_id
1 'polypeptide(L)'
;SNVSNGDHVAIGSMAGAGITTADNNIIIGHHSGVHSVFGQESDRCFIDNISGAPVSAATAAIVMVDSDGRLGTVTSDGPDPGGFSPKGSIRPQAIPDASKQAVLDRTVENLQATVTQQQQQIETLTAQLKDNAAQIQKANAQLETTKPPAKVVMNKR
;
A
#
# COMPACT_ATOMS: atom_id res chain seq x y z
N SER A 1 -32.60 6.33 -26.76
CA SER A 1 -32.32 5.40 -27.87
C SER A 1 -31.11 4.59 -27.49
N ASN A 2 -31.26 3.28 -27.29
CA ASN A 2 -30.15 2.35 -27.11
C ASN A 2 -29.59 2.02 -28.51
N VAL A 3 -28.31 2.27 -28.77
CA VAL A 3 -27.69 2.04 -30.09
C VAL A 3 -26.55 1.05 -29.96
N SER A 4 -26.66 -0.02 -30.75
CA SER A 4 -25.61 -0.91 -31.26
C SER A 4 -24.73 -1.68 -30.27
N ASN A 5 -25.34 -2.34 -29.28
CA ASN A 5 -24.77 -3.42 -28.47
C ASN A 5 -25.85 -3.92 -27.50
N GLY A 6 -25.89 -5.23 -27.29
CA GLY A 6 -27.00 -5.93 -26.63
C GLY A 6 -26.97 -5.74 -25.13
N ASP A 7 -28.17 -5.61 -24.54
CA ASP A 7 -28.43 -5.81 -23.11
C ASP A 7 -28.07 -4.65 -22.15
N HIS A 8 -28.07 -3.40 -22.64
CA HIS A 8 -28.04 -2.25 -21.72
C HIS A 8 -29.39 -1.96 -21.07
N VAL A 9 -29.35 -1.64 -19.77
CA VAL A 9 -30.47 -1.04 -19.04
C VAL A 9 -30.18 0.44 -18.82
N ALA A 10 -30.86 1.31 -19.57
CA ALA A 10 -30.65 2.75 -19.53
C ALA A 10 -31.88 3.48 -18.98
N ILE A 11 -31.70 4.26 -17.90
CA ILE A 11 -32.76 4.99 -17.20
C ILE A 11 -32.36 6.46 -17.07
N GLY A 12 -33.10 7.36 -17.72
CA GLY A 12 -32.88 8.81 -17.66
C GLY A 12 -32.76 9.47 -19.03
N SER A 13 -32.69 10.80 -19.05
CA SER A 13 -32.46 11.56 -20.28
C SER A 13 -31.02 11.38 -20.76
N MET A 14 -30.84 10.98 -22.01
CA MET A 14 -29.54 10.67 -22.65
C MET A 14 -28.73 9.54 -22.00
N ALA A 15 -29.31 8.74 -21.09
CA ALA A 15 -28.65 7.56 -20.54
C ALA A 15 -28.22 6.61 -21.68
N GLY A 16 -26.92 6.29 -21.73
CA GLY A 16 -26.35 5.39 -22.73
C GLY A 16 -26.19 5.97 -24.14
N ALA A 17 -26.36 7.29 -24.31
CA ALA A 17 -26.21 7.92 -25.62
C ALA A 17 -24.76 7.85 -26.11
N GLY A 18 -24.53 7.21 -27.27
CA GLY A 18 -23.22 7.10 -27.90
C GLY A 18 -22.33 5.99 -27.36
N ILE A 19 -22.89 5.01 -26.64
CA ILE A 19 -22.24 3.71 -26.44
C ILE A 19 -22.22 2.99 -27.79
N THR A 20 -21.08 2.39 -28.14
CA THR A 20 -20.87 1.78 -29.47
C THR A 20 -20.19 0.43 -29.44
N THR A 21 -19.48 0.08 -28.36
CA THR A 21 -18.67 -1.15 -28.27
C THR A 21 -18.81 -1.96 -26.97
N ALA A 22 -19.51 -1.46 -25.96
CA ALA A 22 -19.72 -2.15 -24.67
C ALA A 22 -21.08 -2.87 -24.61
N ASP A 23 -21.25 -3.93 -23.84
CA ASP A 23 -22.53 -4.66 -23.68
C ASP A 23 -22.89 -4.82 -22.20
N ASN A 24 -24.13 -5.23 -21.88
CA ASN A 24 -24.55 -5.59 -20.52
C ASN A 24 -24.24 -4.54 -19.42
N ASN A 25 -24.51 -3.27 -19.70
CA ASN A 25 -24.33 -2.17 -18.74
C ASN A 25 -25.64 -1.65 -18.17
N ILE A 26 -25.61 -1.25 -16.91
CA ILE A 26 -26.71 -0.54 -16.24
C ILE A 26 -26.33 0.94 -16.12
N ILE A 27 -27.15 1.85 -16.61
CA ILE A 27 -26.87 3.29 -16.69
C ILE A 27 -28.06 4.07 -16.16
N ILE A 28 -27.83 4.80 -15.07
CA ILE A 28 -28.86 5.59 -14.41
C ILE A 28 -28.39 7.05 -14.36
N GLY A 29 -29.12 7.94 -15.03
CA GLY A 29 -28.84 9.38 -15.08
C GLY A 29 -28.36 9.88 -16.44
N HIS A 30 -27.76 11.08 -16.46
CA HIS A 30 -27.33 11.73 -17.69
C HIS A 30 -25.89 11.33 -18.03
N HIS A 31 -25.75 10.20 -18.73
CA HIS A 31 -24.44 9.66 -19.06
C HIS A 31 -24.32 9.35 -20.56
N SER A 32 -23.42 10.05 -21.25
CA SER A 32 -23.09 9.80 -22.65
C SER A 32 -21.85 8.94 -22.78
N GLY A 33 -21.94 7.87 -23.57
CA GLY A 33 -20.86 6.92 -23.85
C GLY A 33 -19.77 7.46 -24.80
N VAL A 34 -19.94 8.69 -25.31
CA VAL A 34 -19.07 9.28 -26.33
C VAL A 34 -17.76 9.89 -25.80
N HIS A 35 -17.57 10.03 -24.48
CA HIS A 35 -16.47 10.84 -23.94
C HIS A 35 -15.69 10.24 -22.75
N SER A 36 -15.79 8.94 -22.50
CA SER A 36 -15.19 8.31 -21.32
C SER A 36 -15.13 6.78 -21.43
N VAL A 37 -14.35 6.14 -20.55
CA VAL A 37 -14.31 4.68 -20.35
C VAL A 37 -15.71 4.07 -20.16
N PHE A 38 -16.67 4.89 -19.73
CA PHE A 38 -18.05 4.53 -19.42
C PHE A 38 -18.87 3.97 -20.61
N GLY A 39 -18.44 4.19 -21.85
CA GLY A 39 -19.10 3.65 -23.05
C GLY A 39 -18.33 2.56 -23.80
N GLN A 40 -17.21 2.09 -23.25
CA GLN A 40 -16.28 1.17 -23.93
C GLN A 40 -16.03 -0.14 -23.15
N GLU A 41 -16.55 -0.28 -21.92
CA GLU A 41 -16.39 -1.47 -21.09
C GLU A 41 -17.76 -2.10 -20.77
N SER A 42 -17.86 -3.43 -20.94
CA SER A 42 -19.05 -4.22 -20.62
C SER A 42 -19.15 -4.58 -19.14
N ASP A 43 -20.33 -5.05 -18.72
CA ASP A 43 -20.61 -5.59 -17.37
C ASP A 43 -20.43 -4.57 -16.23
N ARG A 44 -20.79 -3.31 -16.48
CA ARG A 44 -20.64 -2.21 -15.51
C ARG A 44 -21.97 -1.55 -15.15
N CYS A 45 -22.02 -1.01 -13.94
CA CYS A 45 -23.12 -0.20 -13.44
C CYS A 45 -22.65 1.24 -13.20
N PHE A 46 -23.29 2.20 -13.85
CA PHE A 46 -23.01 3.63 -13.75
C PHE A 46 -24.22 4.37 -13.21
N ILE A 47 -24.00 5.12 -12.13
CA ILE A 47 -25.01 5.96 -11.51
C ILE A 47 -24.46 7.39 -11.41
N ASP A 48 -25.12 8.32 -12.08
CA ASP A 48 -24.74 9.73 -12.12
C ASP A 48 -25.02 10.44 -10.77
N ASN A 49 -24.40 11.60 -10.56
CA ASN A 49 -24.54 12.46 -9.37
C ASN A 49 -24.20 11.81 -8.02
N ILE A 50 -23.44 10.71 -8.00
CA ILE A 50 -22.94 10.07 -6.76
C ILE A 50 -21.50 10.50 -6.45
N SER A 51 -20.58 10.33 -7.39
CA SER A 51 -19.16 10.63 -7.17
C SER A 51 -18.92 12.13 -7.05
N GLY A 52 -18.25 12.55 -5.96
CA GLY A 52 -17.96 13.97 -5.68
C GLY A 52 -19.17 14.78 -5.17
N ALA A 53 -20.35 14.18 -5.07
CA ALA A 53 -21.51 14.85 -4.49
C ALA A 53 -21.34 15.00 -2.97
N PRO A 54 -21.63 16.19 -2.40
CA PRO A 54 -21.47 16.41 -0.97
C PRO A 54 -22.51 15.62 -0.17
N VAL A 55 -22.08 15.01 0.93
CA VAL A 55 -22.95 14.33 1.90
C VAL A 55 -22.74 14.92 3.29
N SER A 56 -23.79 14.90 4.13
CA SER A 56 -23.68 15.34 5.52
C SER A 56 -22.84 14.36 6.33
N ALA A 57 -21.75 14.84 6.92
CA ALA A 57 -20.86 14.02 7.76
C ALA A 57 -21.58 13.42 8.99
N ALA A 58 -22.68 14.03 9.45
CA ALA A 58 -23.43 13.53 10.60
C ALA A 58 -24.27 12.28 10.29
N THR A 59 -24.63 12.06 9.02
CA THR A 59 -25.54 11.00 8.59
C THR A 59 -24.99 10.13 7.46
N ALA A 60 -23.78 10.41 6.99
CA ALA A 60 -23.13 9.60 5.96
C ALA A 60 -22.95 8.15 6.45
N ALA A 61 -23.31 7.20 5.61
CA ALA A 61 -23.16 5.77 5.86
C ALA A 61 -22.35 5.13 4.73
N ILE A 62 -21.48 4.17 5.10
CA ILE A 62 -20.79 3.33 4.13
C ILE A 62 -21.76 2.23 3.71
N VAL A 63 -21.81 1.96 2.40
CA VAL A 63 -22.54 0.81 1.84
C VAL A 63 -21.55 -0.31 1.51
N MET A 64 -21.97 -1.54 1.72
CA MET A 64 -21.24 -2.77 1.44
C MET A 64 -22.04 -3.60 0.44
N VAL A 65 -21.36 -4.49 -0.28
CA VAL A 65 -21.97 -5.42 -1.24
C VAL A 65 -21.61 -6.85 -0.80
N ASP A 66 -22.60 -7.72 -0.67
CA ASP A 66 -22.37 -9.16 -0.40
C ASP A 66 -22.11 -9.96 -1.69
N SER A 67 -21.81 -11.25 -1.56
CA SER A 67 -21.56 -12.13 -2.72
C SER A 67 -22.78 -12.34 -3.62
N ASP A 68 -23.99 -12.08 -3.10
CA ASP A 68 -25.25 -12.18 -3.85
C ASP A 68 -25.60 -10.85 -4.55
N GLY A 69 -24.74 -9.84 -4.45
CA GLY A 69 -24.90 -8.53 -5.08
C GLY A 69 -25.83 -7.58 -4.32
N ARG A 70 -26.13 -7.84 -3.05
CA ARG A 70 -27.00 -6.97 -2.25
C ARG A 70 -26.21 -5.82 -1.65
N LEU A 71 -26.75 -4.61 -1.79
CA LEU A 71 -26.25 -3.42 -1.11
C LEU A 71 -26.84 -3.31 0.31
N GLY A 72 -26.01 -3.01 1.30
CA GLY A 72 -26.44 -2.81 2.69
C GLY A 72 -25.50 -1.92 3.49
N THR A 73 -25.88 -1.52 4.70
CA THR A 73 -25.08 -0.63 5.59
C THR A 73 -24.59 -1.33 6.86
N VAL A 74 -25.05 -2.55 7.14
CA VAL A 74 -24.69 -3.35 8.32
C VAL A 74 -24.43 -4.79 7.90
N THR A 75 -23.51 -5.46 8.59
CA THR A 75 -23.28 -6.91 8.42
C THR A 75 -24.13 -7.68 9.42
N SER A 76 -24.64 -8.85 9.02
CA SER A 76 -25.36 -9.76 9.92
C SER A 76 -24.81 -11.17 9.76
N ASP A 77 -24.64 -11.88 10.89
CA ASP A 77 -24.20 -13.26 10.91
C ASP A 77 -25.44 -14.18 10.88
N GLY A 78 -26.00 -14.37 9.69
CA GLY A 78 -27.11 -15.30 9.46
C GLY A 78 -27.97 -14.94 8.25
N PRO A 79 -28.84 -15.85 7.77
CA PRO A 79 -29.83 -15.53 6.75
C PRO A 79 -30.77 -14.44 7.30
N ASP A 80 -30.59 -13.20 6.85
CA ASP A 80 -31.46 -12.10 7.23
C ASP A 80 -32.90 -12.42 6.76
N PRO A 81 -33.89 -12.52 7.67
CA PRO A 81 -35.29 -12.74 7.31
C PRO A 81 -35.93 -11.58 6.53
N GLY A 82 -35.15 -10.58 6.10
CA GLY A 82 -35.63 -9.39 5.41
C GLY A 82 -36.26 -8.37 6.36
N GLY A 83 -35.93 -8.46 7.65
CA GLY A 83 -36.46 -7.59 8.69
C GLY A 83 -35.43 -6.55 9.09
N PHE A 84 -35.68 -5.27 8.79
CA PHE A 84 -34.84 -4.16 9.22
C PHE A 84 -34.66 -4.20 10.75
N SER A 85 -33.50 -4.71 11.20
CA SER A 85 -33.16 -4.80 12.62
C SER A 85 -32.19 -3.68 12.96
N PRO A 86 -32.60 -2.59 13.62
CA PRO A 86 -31.73 -1.45 13.93
C PRO A 86 -30.77 -1.73 15.09
N LYS A 87 -30.39 -2.98 15.36
CA LYS A 87 -29.55 -3.36 16.51
C LYS A 87 -28.16 -3.78 16.07
N GLY A 88 -27.40 -2.80 15.65
CA GLY A 88 -26.00 -2.98 15.28
C GLY A 88 -25.45 -1.73 14.62
N SER A 89 -25.53 -0.59 15.29
CA SER A 89 -24.93 0.65 14.80
C SER A 89 -23.41 0.51 14.80
N ILE A 90 -22.84 -0.10 13.76
CA ILE A 90 -21.45 0.13 13.38
C ILE A 90 -21.46 1.51 12.73
N ARG A 91 -21.38 2.54 13.56
CA ARG A 91 -21.03 3.89 13.08
C ARG A 91 -19.69 3.72 12.36
N PRO A 92 -19.55 4.16 11.09
CA PRO A 92 -18.22 4.36 10.53
C PRO A 92 -17.50 5.30 11.50
N GLN A 93 -16.47 4.82 12.19
CA GLN A 93 -15.57 5.75 12.87
C GLN A 93 -15.01 6.63 11.78
N ALA A 94 -15.31 7.92 11.85
CA ALA A 94 -14.62 8.91 11.06
C ALA A 94 -13.12 8.71 11.29
N ILE A 95 -12.42 8.30 10.23
CA ILE A 95 -10.99 8.47 9.97
C ILE A 95 -10.10 8.34 11.23
N PRO A 96 -9.43 7.20 11.48
CA PRO A 96 -8.42 7.11 12.53
C PRO A 96 -7.09 7.73 12.04
N ASP A 97 -7.08 9.04 11.75
CA ASP A 97 -5.85 9.70 11.25
C ASP A 97 -4.90 10.04 12.39
N ALA A 98 -5.39 10.54 13.53
CA ALA A 98 -4.50 10.95 14.63
C ALA A 98 -3.76 9.77 15.30
N SER A 99 -4.43 8.62 15.43
CA SER A 99 -3.83 7.42 16.03
C SER A 99 -2.86 6.72 15.08
N LYS A 100 -3.15 6.69 13.77
CA LYS A 100 -2.20 6.18 12.77
C LYS A 100 -0.98 7.09 12.62
N GLN A 101 -1.18 8.40 12.67
CA GLN A 101 -0.08 9.37 12.62
C GLN A 101 0.87 9.22 13.81
N ALA A 102 0.34 9.08 15.03
CA ALA A 102 1.15 8.88 16.23
C ALA A 102 1.97 7.57 16.19
N VAL A 103 1.43 6.50 15.59
CA VAL A 103 2.15 5.23 15.41
C VAL A 103 3.26 5.35 14.36
N LEU A 104 3.00 6.10 13.28
CA LEU A 104 4.00 6.39 12.24
C LEU A 104 5.16 7.22 12.81
N ASP A 105 4.86 8.30 13.53
CA ASP A 105 5.87 9.16 14.16
C ASP A 105 6.73 8.35 15.14
N ARG A 106 6.10 7.49 15.95
CA ARG A 106 6.81 6.61 16.86
C ARG A 106 7.71 5.60 16.14
N THR A 107 7.28 5.12 14.98
CA THR A 107 8.07 4.19 14.16
C THR A 107 9.30 4.89 13.58
N VAL A 108 9.12 6.13 13.08
CA VAL A 108 10.23 6.94 12.58
C VAL A 108 11.27 7.21 13.67
N GLU A 109 10.84 7.58 14.89
CA GLU A 109 11.75 7.75 16.03
C GLU A 109 12.55 6.48 16.36
N ASN A 110 11.88 5.33 16.40
CA ASN A 110 12.54 4.05 16.69
C ASN A 110 13.55 3.66 15.60
N LEU A 111 13.22 3.87 14.32
CA LEU A 111 14.18 3.64 13.23
C LEU A 111 15.38 4.58 13.34
N GLN A 112 15.15 5.85 13.62
CA GLN A 112 16.23 6.83 13.73
C GLN A 112 17.20 6.50 14.88
N ALA A 113 16.67 6.09 16.03
CA ALA A 113 17.47 5.61 17.16
C ALA A 113 18.31 4.37 16.78
N THR A 114 17.72 3.43 16.06
CA THR A 114 18.41 2.20 15.60
C THR A 114 19.54 2.54 14.63
N VAL A 115 19.31 3.47 13.70
CA VAL A 115 20.34 3.91 12.73
C VAL A 115 21.51 4.59 13.45
N THR A 116 21.25 5.45 14.44
CA THR A 116 22.31 6.09 15.23
C THR A 116 23.13 5.06 16.01
N GLN A 117 22.48 4.07 16.61
CA GLN A 117 23.16 2.99 17.32
C GLN A 117 24.05 2.17 16.39
N GLN A 118 23.55 1.79 15.21
CA GLN A 118 24.33 1.05 14.22
C GLN A 118 25.55 1.86 13.74
N GLN A 119 25.39 3.18 13.54
CA GLN A 119 26.49 4.06 13.13
C GLN A 119 27.61 4.11 14.16
N GLN A 120 27.28 4.21 15.46
CA GLN A 120 28.27 4.19 16.55
C GLN A 120 29.00 2.85 16.66
N GLN A 121 28.28 1.74 16.46
CA GLN A 121 28.88 0.40 16.45
C GLN A 121 29.85 0.24 15.27
N ILE A 122 29.47 0.69 14.07
CA ILE A 122 30.34 0.68 12.88
C ILE A 122 31.60 1.50 13.12
N GLU A 123 31.48 2.69 13.72
CA GLU A 123 32.62 3.55 14.01
C GLU A 123 33.57 2.88 15.01
N THR A 124 33.03 2.27 16.06
CA THR A 124 33.82 1.55 17.07
C THR A 124 34.54 0.35 16.46
N LEU A 125 33.85 -0.45 15.65
CA LEU A 125 34.44 -1.60 14.95
C LEU A 125 35.52 -1.15 13.96
N THR A 126 35.30 -0.02 13.29
CA THR A 126 36.28 0.57 12.35
C THR A 126 37.54 1.03 13.08
N ALA A 127 37.40 1.66 14.26
CA ALA A 127 38.54 2.05 15.08
C ALA A 127 39.34 0.83 15.55
N GLN A 128 38.66 -0.21 16.06
CA GLN A 128 39.31 -1.45 16.48
C GLN A 128 40.04 -2.16 15.34
N LEU A 129 39.47 -2.18 14.13
CA LEU A 129 40.13 -2.74 12.95
C LEU A 129 41.38 -1.97 12.57
N LYS A 130 41.36 -0.64 12.65
CA LYS A 130 42.53 0.21 12.39
C LYS A 130 43.64 -0.02 13.41
N ASP A 131 43.30 -0.16 14.68
CA ASP A 131 44.27 -0.46 15.74
C ASP A 131 44.89 -1.85 15.56
N ASN A 132 44.08 -2.86 15.21
CA ASN A 132 44.58 -4.20 14.88
C ASN A 132 45.54 -4.17 13.67
N ALA A 133 45.22 -3.40 12.62
CA ALA A 133 46.09 -3.25 11.47
C ALA A 133 47.47 -2.65 11.87
N ALA A 134 47.48 -1.64 12.75
CA ALA A 134 48.73 -1.05 13.26
C ALA A 134 49.56 -2.04 14.11
N GLN A 135 48.90 -2.87 14.93
CA GLN A 135 49.58 -3.92 15.70
C GLN A 135 50.21 -4.98 14.79
N ILE A 136 49.51 -5.41 13.73
CA ILE A 136 50.05 -6.36 12.75
C ILE A 136 51.27 -5.77 12.03
N GLN A 137 51.24 -4.51 11.61
CA GLN A 137 52.39 -3.86 11.00
C GLN A 137 53.60 -3.82 11.95
N LYS A 138 53.35 -3.52 13.23
CA LYS A 138 54.39 -3.52 14.27
C LYS A 138 54.96 -4.91 14.53
N ALA A 139 54.11 -5.94 14.58
CA ALA A 139 54.54 -7.33 14.74
C ALA A 139 55.38 -7.79 13.54
N ASN A 140 54.97 -7.45 12.32
CA ASN A 140 55.74 -7.75 11.10
C ASN A 140 57.11 -7.07 11.10
N ALA A 141 57.19 -5.80 11.51
CA ALA A 141 58.48 -5.11 11.62
C ALA A 141 59.43 -5.81 12.61
N GLN A 142 58.92 -6.30 13.75
CA GLN A 142 59.72 -7.05 14.73
C GLN A 142 60.16 -8.42 14.20
N LEU A 143 59.30 -9.12 13.45
CA LEU A 143 59.63 -10.39 12.79
C LEU A 143 60.74 -10.22 11.75
N GLU A 144 60.68 -9.16 10.93
CA GLU A 144 61.75 -8.87 9.96
C GLU A 144 63.09 -8.53 10.64
N THR A 145 63.08 -7.88 11.81
CA THR A 145 64.30 -7.59 12.59
C THR A 145 64.89 -8.80 13.33
N THR A 146 64.11 -9.86 13.54
CA THR A 146 64.54 -11.09 14.23
C THR A 146 64.94 -12.21 13.27
N LYS A 147 64.82 -12.00 11.95
CA LYS A 147 65.28 -12.94 10.93
C LYS A 147 66.82 -12.96 10.90
N PRO A 148 67.49 -14.06 11.31
CA PRO A 148 68.95 -14.12 11.31
C PRO A 148 69.48 -14.19 9.87
N PRO A 149 70.66 -13.60 9.56
CA PRO A 149 71.26 -13.71 8.24
C PRO A 149 71.59 -15.18 7.95
N ALA A 150 71.32 -15.62 6.72
CA ALA A 150 71.64 -16.97 6.27
C ALA A 150 73.13 -17.27 6.54
N LYS A 151 73.41 -18.19 7.47
CA LYS A 151 74.77 -18.72 7.67
C LYS A 151 75.11 -19.60 6.47
N VAL A 152 75.78 -19.02 5.49
CA VAL A 152 76.41 -19.78 4.40
C VAL A 152 77.60 -20.54 5.00
N VAL A 153 77.41 -21.83 5.28
CA VAL A 153 78.50 -22.71 5.69
C VAL A 153 79.33 -23.02 4.44
N MET A 154 80.42 -22.27 4.25
CA MET A 154 81.49 -22.67 3.33
C MET A 154 82.23 -23.85 3.95
N ASN A 155 81.89 -25.08 3.54
CA ASN A 155 82.70 -26.24 3.84
C ASN A 155 83.71 -26.46 2.70
N LYS A 156 84.97 -26.13 2.95
CA LYS A 156 86.10 -26.57 2.11
C LYS A 156 86.69 -27.83 2.72
N ARG A 157 86.61 -28.94 1.99
CA ARG A 157 87.66 -29.95 1.82
C ARG A 157 87.30 -30.85 0.64
#